data_AF-E9HLZ0-F1
#
_entry.id   AF-E9HLZ0-F1
#
_cell.length_a   1.000
_cell.length_b   1.000
_cell.length_c   1.000
_cell.angle_alpha   90.00
_cell.angle_beta   90.00
_cell.angle_gamma   90.00
#
_symmetry.space_group_name_H-M   'P 1'
#
loop_
_entity.id
_entity.type
_entity.pdbx_description
1 polymer ?
#
loop_
_entity_poly.entity_id
_entity_poly.type
_entity_poly.pdbx_seq_one_letter_code
_entity_poly.pdbx_strand_id
1 'polypeptide(L)' 'AKANNNFCGVGVAFNARVGGVRLLAKKRVLDVQEARALNYKLHEVDIYSASWSELNNSK' A
#
# COMPACT_ATOMS: atom_id res chain seq x y z
N ALA A 1 -13.43 0.08 -5.91
CA ALA A 1 -14.59 -0.48 -5.20
C ALA A 1 -15.84 0.26 -5.67
N LYS A 2 -17.05 -0.28 -5.49
CA LYS A 2 -18.29 0.42 -5.85
C LYS A 2 -19.26 0.28 -4.69
N ALA A 3 -19.81 1.39 -4.21
CA ALA A 3 -20.86 1.34 -3.20
C ALA A 3 -22.15 0.73 -3.80
N ASN A 4 -22.98 0.13 -2.94
CA ASN A 4 -24.28 -0.44 -3.32
C ASN A 4 -24.19 -1.49 -4.45
N ASN A 5 -23.24 -2.42 -4.34
CA ASN A 5 -23.05 -3.55 -5.26
C ASN A 5 -23.46 -4.91 -4.63
N ASN A 6 -24.19 -4.88 -3.52
CA ASN A 6 -24.63 -6.05 -2.74
C ASN A 6 -23.48 -6.99 -2.28
N PHE A 7 -22.23 -6.51 -2.21
CA PHE A 7 -21.08 -7.32 -1.80
C PHE A 7 -20.22 -6.60 -0.76
N CYS A 8 -20.03 -7.24 0.41
CA CYS A 8 -19.26 -6.70 1.54
C CYS A 8 -19.74 -5.29 1.98
N GLY A 9 -18.90 -4.54 2.68
CA GLY A 9 -19.15 -3.15 3.06
C GLY A 9 -18.68 -2.13 2.02
N VAL A 10 -18.66 -0.86 2.41
CA VAL A 10 -18.24 0.26 1.57
C VAL A 10 -17.01 0.93 2.21
N GLY A 11 -15.97 1.19 1.41
CA GLY A 11 -14.79 1.91 1.89
C GLY A 11 -15.07 3.41 2.11
N VAL A 12 -14.29 4.05 2.99
CA VAL A 12 -14.42 5.49 3.32
C VAL A 12 -14.44 6.36 2.06
N ALA A 13 -13.55 6.08 1.10
CA ALA A 13 -13.47 6.75 -0.19
C ALA A 13 -13.85 5.80 -1.33
N PHE A 14 -15.09 5.33 -1.36
CA PHE A 14 -15.54 4.32 -2.33
C PHE A 14 -15.47 4.75 -3.80
N ASN A 15 -15.43 6.05 -4.09
CA ASN A 15 -15.24 6.60 -5.43
C ASN A 15 -13.77 6.83 -5.81
N ALA A 16 -12.82 6.66 -4.89
CA ALA A 16 -11.40 6.83 -5.18
C ALA A 16 -10.84 5.65 -6.00
N ARG A 17 -9.73 5.92 -6.70
CA ARG A 17 -8.93 4.89 -7.38
C ARG A 17 -7.96 4.27 -6.37
N VAL A 18 -7.89 2.94 -6.34
CA VAL A 18 -7.00 2.21 -5.42
C VAL A 18 -6.10 1.28 -6.24
N GLY A 19 -4.80 1.29 -5.94
CA GLY A 19 -3.79 0.39 -6.48
C GLY A 19 -2.95 -0.22 -5.36
N GLY A 20 -1.97 -1.08 -5.71
CA GLY A 20 -1.10 -1.72 -4.72
C GLY A 20 0.29 -1.99 -5.24
N VAL A 21 1.30 -1.73 -4.39
CA VAL A 21 2.71 -2.08 -4.64
C VAL A 21 3.07 -3.30 -3.80
N ARG A 22 3.52 -4.38 -4.44
CA ARG A 22 3.88 -5.63 -3.75
C ARG A 22 5.34 -5.58 -3.29
N LEU A 23 5.57 -5.20 -2.03
CA LEU A 23 6.90 -5.10 -1.42
C LEU A 23 7.26 -6.29 -0.53
N LEU A 24 6.37 -6.70 0.39
CA LEU A 24 6.61 -7.69 1.44
C LEU A 24 6.53 -9.16 0.98
N ALA A 25 6.77 -9.43 -0.30
CA ALA A 25 6.64 -10.78 -0.85
C ALA A 25 7.81 -11.71 -0.50
N LYS A 26 8.93 -11.16 -0.01
CA LYS A 26 10.17 -11.90 0.28
C LYS A 26 10.60 -11.67 1.73
N LYS A 27 11.36 -12.63 2.30
CA LYS A 27 11.85 -12.61 3.70
C LYS A 27 12.65 -11.36 4.08
N ARG A 28 13.29 -10.70 3.11
CA ARG A 28 14.05 -9.47 3.32
C ARG A 28 13.64 -8.46 2.28
N VAL A 29 13.31 -7.27 2.76
CA VAL A 29 13.17 -6.07 1.93
C VAL A 29 14.47 -5.29 2.06
N LEU A 30 15.01 -4.82 0.94
CA LEU A 30 16.17 -3.93 0.92
C LEU A 30 15.69 -2.48 0.91
N ASP A 31 16.46 -1.57 1.51
CA ASP A 31 16.19 -0.12 1.50
C ASP A 31 15.89 0.43 0.09
N VAL A 32 16.67 0.03 -0.92
CA VAL A 32 16.41 0.42 -2.33
C VAL A 32 15.04 -0.05 -2.85
N GLN A 33 14.51 -1.17 -2.35
CA GLN A 33 13.18 -1.66 -2.72
C GLN A 33 12.08 -0.85 -2.02
N GLU A 34 12.31 -0.47 -0.77
CA GLU A 34 11.42 0.42 0.00
C GLU A 34 11.34 1.79 -0.67
N ALA A 35 12.50 2.39 -0.97
CA ALA A 35 12.60 3.65 -1.68
C ALA A 35 11.88 3.60 -3.05
N ARG A 36 12.06 2.52 -3.83
CA ARG A 36 11.35 2.35 -5.10
C ARG A 36 9.85 2.19 -4.94
N ALA A 37 9.39 1.50 -3.88
CA ALA A 37 7.97 1.31 -3.64
C ALA A 37 7.27 2.62 -3.26
N LEU A 38 7.91 3.44 -2.42
CA LEU A 38 7.37 4.74 -1.98
C LEU A 38 7.44 5.82 -3.08
N ASN A 39 8.36 5.69 -4.04
CA ASN A 39 8.44 6.59 -5.19
C ASN A 39 7.64 6.12 -6.42
N TYR A 40 6.97 4.96 -6.34
CA TYR A 40 6.27 4.39 -7.49
C TYR A 40 5.06 5.25 -7.90
N LYS A 41 5.11 5.85 -9.09
CA LYS A 41 4.05 6.74 -9.61
C LYS A 41 3.75 7.96 -8.71
N LEU A 42 4.81 8.58 -8.18
CA LEU A 42 4.71 9.74 -7.29
C LEU A 42 3.83 10.90 -7.81
N HIS A 43 3.71 11.07 -9.12
CA HIS A 43 2.87 12.12 -9.74
C HIS A 43 1.41 11.72 -9.98
N GLU A 44 1.07 10.43 -9.85
CA GLU A 44 -0.31 9.93 -10.02
C GLU A 44 -0.93 9.49 -8.69
N VAL A 45 -0.11 9.18 -7.68
CA VAL A 45 -0.55 8.67 -6.38
C VAL A 45 -0.50 9.79 -5.36
N ASP A 46 -1.67 10.18 -4.87
CA ASP A 46 -1.78 11.24 -3.86
C ASP A 46 -1.47 10.73 -2.44
N ILE A 47 -1.79 9.47 -2.15
CA ILE A 47 -1.69 8.89 -0.80
C ILE A 47 -1.12 7.48 -0.86
N TYR A 48 -0.07 7.22 -0.08
CA TYR A 48 0.44 5.88 0.21
C TYR A 48 0.00 5.43 1.59
N SER A 49 -0.47 4.20 1.71
CA SER A 49 -0.79 3.55 2.98
C SER A 49 0.06 2.30 3.12
N ALA A 50 0.90 2.27 4.16
CA ALA A 50 1.81 1.18 4.46
C ALA A 50 1.59 0.73 5.91
N SER A 51 1.34 -0.57 6.10
CA SER A 51 1.13 -1.19 7.42
C SER A 51 2.28 -2.13 7.79
N TRP A 52 3.47 -1.84 7.27
CA TRP A 52 4.70 -2.56 7.57
C TRP A 52 5.70 -1.63 8.24
N SER A 53 6.62 -2.24 8.98
CA SER A 53 7.70 -1.58 9.69
C SER A 53 8.89 -2.52 9.65
N GLU A 54 10.07 -2.00 9.99
CA GLU A 54 11.19 -2.86 10.37
C GLU A 54 10.78 -3.80 11.51
N LEU A 55 11.34 -5.00 11.51
CA LEU A 55 11.15 -5.94 12.60
C LEU A 55 11.90 -5.36 13.81
N ASN A 56 11.16 -4.92 14.83
CA ASN A 56 11.73 -4.58 16.14
C ASN A 56 12.26 -5.86 16.80
N ASN A 57 13.42 -6.35 16.34
CA ASN A 57 14.28 -7.16 17.18
C ASN A 57 15.19 -6.17 17.89
N SER A 58 14.79 -5.76 19.09
CA SER A 58 15.70 -5.14 20.05
C SER A 58 17.02 -5.89 19.99
N LYS A 59 18.10 -5.20 19.67
CA LYS A 59 19.44 -5.78 19.84
C LYS A 59 19.60 -6.31 21.26
#